data_AF-A0A850G6A3-F1
#
_entry.id   AF-A0A850G6A3-F1
#
_cell.length_a   1.000
_cell.length_b   1.000
_cell.length_c   1.000
_cell.angle_alpha   90.00
_cell.angle_beta   90.00
_cell.angle_gamma   90.00
#
_symmetry.space_group_name_H-M   'P 1'
#
loop_
_entity.id
_entity.type
_entity.pdbx_description
1 polymer ?
#
loop_
_entity_poly.entity_id
_entity_poly.type
_entity_poly.pdbx_seq_one_letter_code
_entity_poly.pdbx_strand_id
1 'polypeptide(L)'
;MIRTRRAPRICAALASLVALSTFGLTACKGEEKQPEEKAEPEPEPEPEPDPTPAEPRFDLSGPTPPETSAAVFAVDGALLPIGCFDKDKGALSSGADCVALVAEGSEVYMEDSFGKKALEKTEAGTKNSTCGDEGAIPVAALGSGASYDWAVWPKSVGPTLTQIDPETWSDRGARLEEAESKAIQEAISKVRNVQGDFLPKQKASVDIDGDGKEELFVSAVLDNPGDPGAYLVSGLFMAPGGDLANIVLIDKGDRGKGDIIRLRAVVDLDGDKTAELWTGVTFDGGNGDRIVQLVDGEPKALSKWTCGA
;
A
#
# COMPACT_ATOMS: atom_id res chain seq x y z
N MET A 1 19.46 53.10 8.42
CA MET A 1 20.94 53.08 8.45
C MET A 1 21.39 51.88 9.28
N ILE A 2 22.53 51.26 8.92
CA ILE A 2 23.16 50.05 9.51
C ILE A 2 22.55 48.74 9.00
N ARG A 3 23.29 47.72 8.53
CA ARG A 3 24.54 47.62 7.74
C ARG A 3 24.48 46.21 7.13
N THR A 4 24.77 46.12 5.85
CA THR A 4 24.97 44.89 5.06
C THR A 4 26.04 43.96 5.62
N ARG A 5 25.86 42.63 5.52
CA ARG A 5 26.94 41.67 5.20
C ARG A 5 26.42 40.48 4.39
N ARG A 6 26.88 40.38 3.14
CA ARG A 6 26.94 39.16 2.32
C ARG A 6 28.22 38.41 2.65
N ALA A 7 28.22 37.08 2.51
CA ALA A 7 29.41 36.23 2.42
C ALA A 7 29.10 34.99 1.54
N PRO A 8 30.13 34.34 0.95
CA PRO A 8 30.11 33.99 -0.47
C PRO A 8 29.90 32.50 -0.80
N ARG A 9 29.57 32.28 -2.08
CA ARG A 9 29.57 31.00 -2.80
C ARG A 9 30.98 30.42 -2.89
N ILE A 10 31.12 29.12 -2.63
CA ILE A 10 32.31 28.34 -2.96
C ILE A 10 31.90 27.33 -4.04
N CYS A 11 32.48 27.50 -5.22
CA CYS A 11 32.52 26.49 -6.27
C CYS A 11 33.71 25.56 -6.00
N ALA A 12 33.52 24.25 -6.09
CA ALA A 12 34.61 23.31 -6.27
C ALA A 12 34.16 22.22 -7.23
N ALA A 13 34.58 22.34 -8.48
CA ALA A 13 34.58 21.27 -9.45
C ALA A 13 35.82 20.40 -9.21
N LEU A 14 35.64 19.08 -9.15
CA LEU A 14 36.74 18.14 -9.34
C LEU A 14 36.30 17.07 -10.34
N ALA A 15 36.91 17.13 -11.50
CA ALA A 15 36.95 16.06 -12.49
C ALA A 15 38.13 15.14 -12.14
N SER A 16 37.95 13.82 -12.29
CA SER A 16 39.08 12.90 -12.40
C SER A 16 38.72 11.75 -13.35
N LEU A 17 39.37 11.80 -14.52
CA LEU A 17 39.62 10.68 -15.42
C LEU A 17 40.45 9.62 -14.69
N VAL A 18 40.12 8.34 -14.85
CA VAL A 18 41.12 7.25 -14.78
C VAL A 18 40.89 6.26 -15.91
N ALA A 19 42.01 5.81 -16.45
CA ALA A 19 42.23 5.19 -17.74
C ALA A 19 41.88 3.71 -17.85
N LEU A 20 41.53 3.33 -19.08
CA LEU A 20 41.60 1.98 -19.66
C LEU A 20 42.97 1.33 -19.40
N SER A 21 42.95 0.03 -19.08
CA SER A 21 44.09 -0.86 -19.35
C SER A 21 43.62 -2.18 -19.94
N THR A 22 43.89 -2.32 -21.23
CA THR A 22 43.85 -3.53 -22.04
C THR A 22 45.13 -4.34 -21.82
N PHE A 23 45.00 -5.61 -21.43
CA PHE A 23 46.01 -6.66 -21.56
C PHE A 23 45.24 -7.90 -22.01
N GLY A 24 45.61 -8.68 -23.03
CA GLY A 24 46.92 -8.90 -23.63
C GLY A 24 47.04 -10.43 -23.78
N LEU A 25 46.62 -10.94 -24.94
CA LEU A 25 46.75 -12.35 -25.33
C LEU A 25 48.23 -12.70 -25.52
N THR A 26 48.72 -13.73 -24.82
CA THR A 26 49.97 -14.41 -25.14
C THR A 26 49.78 -15.92 -25.11
N ALA A 27 49.82 -16.49 -26.30
CA ALA A 27 49.98 -17.91 -26.54
C ALA A 27 51.43 -18.33 -26.26
N CYS A 28 51.63 -19.40 -25.48
CA CYS A 28 52.89 -20.13 -25.40
C CYS A 28 52.64 -21.63 -25.47
N LYS A 29 53.58 -22.29 -26.14
CA LYS A 29 53.53 -23.59 -26.80
C LYS A 29 54.48 -24.53 -26.07
N GLY A 30 54.03 -25.75 -25.78
CA GLY A 30 54.86 -26.93 -25.52
C GLY A 30 54.92 -27.41 -24.06
N GLU A 31 54.37 -28.60 -23.78
CA GLU A 31 55.12 -29.85 -23.61
C GLU A 31 54.13 -31.00 -23.35
N GLU A 32 54.30 -32.11 -24.08
CA GLU A 32 53.53 -33.34 -23.94
C GLU A 32 53.79 -34.01 -22.59
N LYS A 33 52.75 -34.14 -21.78
CA LYS A 33 52.66 -35.13 -20.72
C LYS A 33 51.44 -36.02 -20.94
N GLN A 34 51.70 -37.32 -20.88
CA GLN A 34 50.77 -38.45 -20.86
C GLN A 34 49.47 -38.15 -20.10
N PRO A 35 48.29 -38.48 -20.64
CA PRO A 35 47.04 -38.32 -19.91
C PRO A 35 46.92 -39.46 -18.89
N GLU A 36 47.14 -39.14 -17.62
CA GLU A 36 46.55 -39.93 -16.53
C GLU A 36 45.04 -39.73 -16.58
N GLU A 37 44.33 -40.83 -16.74
CA GLU A 37 42.88 -40.96 -16.70
C GLU A 37 42.39 -40.47 -15.33
N LYS A 38 42.04 -39.18 -15.28
CA LYS A 38 41.41 -38.55 -14.13
C LYS A 38 39.97 -39.01 -14.13
N ALA A 39 39.64 -39.91 -13.21
CA ALA A 39 38.27 -40.33 -12.93
C ALA A 39 37.37 -39.09 -12.87
N GLU A 40 36.30 -39.09 -13.67
CA GLU A 40 35.27 -38.07 -13.62
C GLU A 40 34.80 -37.94 -12.17
N PRO A 41 34.79 -36.72 -11.59
CA PRO A 41 34.14 -36.52 -10.31
C PRO A 41 32.68 -36.90 -10.48
N GLU A 42 32.23 -37.86 -9.67
CA GLU A 42 30.81 -38.17 -9.50
C GLU A 42 30.04 -36.85 -9.38
N PRO A 43 28.96 -36.64 -10.15
CA PRO A 43 28.18 -35.43 -10.05
C PRO A 43 27.76 -35.25 -8.61
N GLU A 44 28.13 -34.11 -8.00
CA GLU A 44 27.66 -33.75 -6.67
C GLU A 44 26.13 -33.88 -6.68
N PRO A 45 25.54 -34.63 -5.74
CA PRO A 45 24.10 -34.80 -5.69
C PRO A 45 23.46 -33.41 -5.64
N GLU A 46 22.49 -33.17 -6.52
CA GLU A 46 21.72 -31.94 -6.53
C GLU A 46 21.26 -31.65 -5.09
N PRO A 47 21.50 -30.43 -4.57
CA PRO A 47 21.09 -30.10 -3.21
C PRO A 47 19.60 -30.39 -3.09
N GLU A 48 19.25 -31.21 -2.10
CA GLU A 48 17.85 -31.56 -1.85
C GLU A 48 17.04 -30.25 -1.75
N PRO A 49 15.89 -30.15 -2.44
CA PRO A 49 15.09 -28.94 -2.43
C PRO A 49 14.77 -28.58 -0.98
N ASP A 50 15.10 -27.33 -0.63
CA ASP A 50 14.90 -26.77 0.70
C ASP A 50 13.48 -27.13 1.18
N PRO A 51 13.33 -27.76 2.36
CA PRO A 51 12.03 -28.16 2.89
C PRO A 51 11.30 -26.94 3.45
N THR A 52 11.11 -25.89 2.65
CA THR A 52 10.16 -24.83 2.96
C THR A 52 8.77 -25.48 3.01
N PRO A 53 8.05 -25.39 4.13
CA PRO A 53 6.69 -25.90 4.22
C PRO A 53 5.86 -25.35 3.06
N ALA A 54 5.22 -26.24 2.31
CA ALA A 54 4.38 -25.83 1.20
C ALA A 54 3.31 -24.85 1.72
N GLU A 55 3.28 -23.65 1.17
CA GLU A 55 2.26 -22.66 1.52
C GLU A 55 0.86 -23.28 1.36
N PRO A 56 -0.06 -23.07 2.32
CA PRO A 56 -1.42 -23.56 2.20
C PRO A 56 -2.06 -23.05 0.90
N ARG A 57 -2.42 -23.98 0.00
CA ARG A 57 -3.15 -23.64 -1.22
C ARG A 57 -4.64 -23.63 -0.90
N PHE A 58 -5.19 -22.45 -0.69
CA PHE A 58 -6.64 -22.27 -0.55
C PHE A 58 -7.32 -22.29 -1.91
N ASP A 59 -8.50 -22.88 -1.98
CA ASP A 59 -9.40 -22.69 -3.13
C ASP A 59 -10.12 -21.36 -2.96
N LEU A 60 -9.66 -20.34 -3.70
CA LEU A 60 -10.24 -19.00 -3.75
C LEU A 60 -11.19 -18.84 -4.96
N SER A 61 -11.65 -19.94 -5.57
CA SER A 61 -12.64 -19.84 -6.64
C SER A 61 -14.04 -19.51 -6.11
N GLY A 62 -14.86 -18.90 -6.96
CA GLY A 62 -16.22 -18.50 -6.63
C GLY A 62 -16.69 -17.31 -7.47
N PRO A 63 -17.95 -16.88 -7.31
CA PRO A 63 -18.43 -15.65 -7.93
C PRO A 63 -17.68 -14.45 -7.36
N THR A 64 -17.47 -13.44 -8.19
CA THR A 64 -16.96 -12.12 -7.78
C THR A 64 -18.04 -11.07 -8.05
N PRO A 65 -17.96 -9.88 -7.44
CA PRO A 65 -18.76 -8.74 -7.88
C PRO A 65 -18.70 -8.54 -9.41
N PRO A 66 -19.80 -8.11 -10.06
CA PRO A 66 -21.10 -7.78 -9.48
C PRO A 66 -22.03 -9.00 -9.23
N GLU A 67 -21.58 -10.23 -9.51
CA GLU A 67 -22.44 -11.43 -9.43
C GLU A 67 -22.77 -11.85 -8.00
N THR A 68 -21.98 -11.40 -7.03
CA THR A 68 -22.18 -11.61 -5.60
C THR A 68 -21.93 -10.33 -4.81
N SER A 69 -22.52 -10.24 -3.61
CA SER A 69 -22.14 -9.22 -2.64
C SER A 69 -20.72 -9.49 -2.17
N ALA A 70 -20.03 -8.43 -1.78
CA ALA A 70 -18.67 -8.50 -1.25
C ALA A 70 -18.48 -7.51 -0.11
N ALA A 71 -17.53 -7.79 0.78
CA ALA A 71 -17.13 -6.92 1.87
C ALA A 71 -15.61 -7.02 2.08
N VAL A 72 -14.99 -5.88 2.38
CA VAL A 72 -13.59 -5.77 2.78
C VAL A 72 -13.53 -5.30 4.22
N PHE A 73 -12.60 -5.87 4.96
CA PHE A 73 -12.42 -5.63 6.37
C PHE A 73 -10.98 -5.21 6.68
N ALA A 74 -10.84 -4.18 7.52
CA ALA A 74 -9.64 -4.01 8.31
C ALA A 74 -9.67 -5.00 9.47
N VAL A 75 -8.53 -5.60 9.81
CA VAL A 75 -8.46 -6.57 10.91
C VAL A 75 -7.95 -5.87 12.17
N ASP A 76 -8.82 -5.78 13.19
CA ASP A 76 -8.49 -5.19 14.49
C ASP A 76 -9.13 -5.97 15.64
N GLY A 77 -8.53 -7.11 16.00
CA GLY A 77 -9.07 -8.07 16.99
C GLY A 77 -10.39 -8.75 16.58
N ALA A 78 -10.99 -8.28 15.49
CA ALA A 78 -12.21 -8.68 14.83
C ALA A 78 -12.15 -8.18 13.37
N LEU A 79 -13.14 -8.54 12.55
CA LEU A 79 -13.27 -8.01 11.20
C LEU A 79 -14.07 -6.70 11.23
N LEU A 80 -13.40 -5.57 11.00
CA LEU A 80 -14.02 -4.26 10.97
C LEU A 80 -14.40 -3.89 9.53
N PRO A 81 -15.69 -3.84 9.18
CA PRO A 81 -16.10 -3.61 7.79
C PRO A 81 -15.84 -2.17 7.37
N ILE A 82 -14.98 -2.00 6.38
CA ILE A 82 -14.61 -0.67 5.84
C ILE A 82 -15.34 -0.34 4.54
N GLY A 83 -15.83 -1.34 3.81
CA GLY A 83 -16.65 -1.16 2.62
C GLY A 83 -17.22 -2.49 2.11
N CYS A 84 -18.30 -2.40 1.35
CA CYS A 84 -18.95 -3.55 0.73
C CYS A 84 -19.75 -3.16 -0.50
N PHE A 85 -20.01 -4.15 -1.35
CA PHE A 85 -20.98 -4.11 -2.42
C PHE A 85 -22.17 -5.01 -2.08
N ASP A 86 -23.37 -4.46 -2.14
CA ASP A 86 -24.63 -5.20 -1.99
C ASP A 86 -25.20 -5.50 -3.38
N LYS A 87 -25.09 -6.76 -3.84
CA LYS A 87 -25.56 -7.16 -5.17
C LYS A 87 -27.05 -6.94 -5.39
N ASP A 88 -27.85 -7.02 -4.33
CA ASP A 88 -29.30 -6.88 -4.43
C ASP A 88 -29.71 -5.40 -4.55
N LYS A 89 -28.87 -4.50 -4.04
CA LYS A 89 -29.02 -3.04 -4.21
C LYS A 89 -28.23 -2.49 -5.40
N GLY A 90 -27.22 -3.21 -5.88
CA GLY A 90 -26.29 -2.74 -6.90
C GLY A 90 -25.53 -1.50 -6.46
N ALA A 91 -25.11 -1.44 -5.19
CA ALA A 91 -24.51 -0.24 -4.61
C ALA A 91 -23.42 -0.56 -3.58
N LEU A 92 -22.42 0.31 -3.54
CA LEU A 92 -21.40 0.33 -2.49
C LEU A 92 -21.93 0.98 -1.21
N SER A 93 -21.54 0.43 -0.06
CA SER A 93 -21.84 0.97 1.27
C SER A 93 -20.71 0.65 2.26
N SER A 94 -20.92 0.99 3.54
CA SER A 94 -19.92 0.81 4.61
C SER A 94 -20.59 0.52 5.96
N GLY A 95 -19.78 0.09 6.94
CA GLY A 95 -20.23 -0.09 8.33
C GLY A 95 -21.33 -1.15 8.49
N ALA A 96 -22.42 -0.80 9.19
CA ALA A 96 -23.49 -1.73 9.56
C ALA A 96 -24.18 -2.38 8.35
N ASP A 97 -24.26 -1.68 7.22
CA ASP A 97 -24.81 -2.26 5.99
C ASP A 97 -23.98 -3.44 5.50
N CYS A 98 -22.65 -3.39 5.66
CA CYS A 98 -21.75 -4.48 5.30
C CYS A 98 -21.86 -5.66 6.26
N VAL A 99 -22.02 -5.38 7.56
CA VAL A 99 -22.25 -6.43 8.57
C VAL A 99 -23.47 -7.26 8.21
N ALA A 100 -24.55 -6.61 7.75
CA ALA A 100 -25.79 -7.29 7.40
C ALA A 100 -25.68 -8.23 6.19
N LEU A 101 -24.64 -8.10 5.37
CA LEU A 101 -24.41 -8.96 4.21
C LEU A 101 -23.71 -10.27 4.58
N VAL A 102 -22.91 -10.27 5.65
CA VAL A 102 -22.06 -11.40 6.01
C VAL A 102 -22.72 -12.24 7.09
N ALA A 103 -23.25 -13.39 6.69
CA ALA A 103 -23.87 -14.34 7.60
C ALA A 103 -22.85 -15.01 8.53
N GLU A 104 -23.31 -15.48 9.68
CA GLU A 104 -22.56 -16.41 10.53
C GLU A 104 -22.11 -17.64 9.73
N GLY A 105 -20.88 -18.11 10.00
CA GLY A 105 -20.31 -19.28 9.34
C GLY A 105 -19.80 -19.01 7.92
N SER A 106 -19.86 -17.77 7.45
CA SER A 106 -19.32 -17.35 6.14
C SER A 106 -17.80 -17.52 6.12
N GLU A 107 -17.28 -18.05 5.02
CA GLU A 107 -15.83 -18.14 4.82
C GLU A 107 -15.24 -16.78 4.45
N VAL A 108 -14.24 -16.35 5.22
CA VAL A 108 -13.48 -15.11 5.01
C VAL A 108 -12.03 -15.45 4.72
N TYR A 109 -11.47 -14.81 3.70
CA TYR A 109 -10.05 -14.91 3.40
C TYR A 109 -9.32 -13.76 4.11
N MET A 110 -8.20 -14.06 4.77
CA MET A 110 -7.40 -13.09 5.53
C MET A 110 -5.94 -13.19 5.14
N GLU A 111 -5.26 -12.05 5.13
CA GLU A 111 -3.84 -11.96 4.81
C GLU A 111 -3.15 -10.83 5.59
N ASP A 112 -1.86 -11.01 5.87
CA ASP A 112 -0.97 -9.99 6.41
C ASP A 112 0.08 -9.56 5.38
N SER A 113 0.72 -8.43 5.64
CA SER A 113 1.78 -7.83 4.80
C SER A 113 3.00 -8.73 4.64
N PHE A 114 3.11 -9.81 5.42
CA PHE A 114 4.23 -10.74 5.42
C PHE A 114 3.87 -12.07 4.75
N GLY A 115 2.71 -12.14 4.08
CA GLY A 115 2.27 -13.27 3.28
C GLY A 115 1.62 -14.40 4.08
N LYS A 116 1.34 -14.20 5.38
CA LYS A 116 0.57 -15.17 6.16
C LYS A 116 -0.90 -15.10 5.74
N LYS A 117 -1.45 -16.24 5.37
CA LYS A 117 -2.81 -16.36 4.83
C LYS A 117 -3.66 -17.30 5.65
N ALA A 118 -4.95 -17.03 5.74
CA ALA A 118 -5.91 -17.90 6.39
C ALA A 118 -7.28 -17.87 5.71
N LEU A 119 -8.00 -18.97 5.84
CA LEU A 119 -9.40 -19.09 5.48
C LEU A 119 -10.16 -19.52 6.72
N GLU A 120 -10.96 -18.62 7.27
CA GLU A 120 -11.67 -18.82 8.54
C GLU A 120 -13.17 -18.63 8.34
N LYS A 121 -13.95 -18.97 9.37
CA LYS A 121 -15.39 -18.73 9.41
C LYS A 121 -15.74 -17.63 10.40
N THR A 122 -16.71 -16.80 10.03
CA THR A 122 -17.32 -15.82 10.94
C THR A 122 -18.11 -16.53 12.05
N GLU A 123 -18.11 -15.93 13.23
CA GLU A 123 -18.93 -16.39 14.37
C GLU A 123 -20.22 -15.56 14.48
N ALA A 124 -21.14 -16.00 15.35
CA ALA A 124 -22.41 -15.33 15.58
C ALA A 124 -22.26 -13.92 16.18
N GLY A 125 -23.11 -13.00 15.72
CA GLY A 125 -23.23 -11.67 16.30
C GLY A 125 -22.11 -10.71 15.92
N THR A 126 -21.94 -9.67 16.74
CA THR A 126 -20.90 -8.64 16.57
C THR A 126 -20.21 -8.40 17.89
N LYS A 127 -18.97 -7.92 17.83
CA LYS A 127 -18.24 -7.42 19.00
C LYS A 127 -17.57 -6.08 18.67
N ASN A 128 -16.97 -5.47 19.67
CA ASN A 128 -16.16 -4.29 19.46
C ASN A 128 -14.79 -4.72 18.90
N SER A 129 -14.23 -3.90 18.00
CA SER A 129 -12.82 -3.99 17.62
C SER A 129 -11.91 -3.60 18.79
N THR A 130 -10.60 -3.82 18.67
CA THR A 130 -9.64 -3.39 19.71
C THR A 130 -9.68 -1.88 19.93
N CYS A 131 -9.86 -1.10 18.86
CA CYS A 131 -9.96 0.35 18.91
C CYS A 131 -11.34 0.86 19.41
N GLY A 132 -12.29 -0.04 19.64
CA GLY A 132 -13.58 0.27 20.26
C GLY A 132 -14.73 0.52 19.28
N ASP A 133 -14.53 0.36 17.98
CA ASP A 133 -15.60 0.46 17.00
C ASP A 133 -16.58 -0.71 17.17
N GLU A 134 -17.88 -0.40 17.17
CA GLU A 134 -18.94 -1.39 17.27
C GLU A 134 -19.23 -2.06 15.92
N GLY A 135 -19.84 -3.25 15.96
CA GLY A 135 -20.31 -3.94 14.76
C GLY A 135 -19.23 -4.75 14.02
N ALA A 136 -18.07 -4.97 14.63
CA ALA A 136 -17.05 -5.83 14.04
C ALA A 136 -17.45 -7.31 14.12
N ILE A 137 -17.16 -8.08 13.07
CA ILE A 137 -17.57 -9.48 12.95
C ILE A 137 -16.51 -10.37 13.63
N PRO A 138 -16.90 -11.21 14.59
CA PRO A 138 -15.97 -12.10 15.28
C PRO A 138 -15.49 -13.24 14.37
N VAL A 139 -14.21 -13.59 14.52
CA VAL A 139 -13.57 -14.79 13.98
C VAL A 139 -12.72 -15.39 15.10
N ALA A 140 -12.85 -16.70 15.32
CA ALA A 140 -12.21 -17.40 16.46
C ALA A 140 -10.70 -17.14 16.53
N ALA A 141 -10.01 -17.24 15.39
CA ALA A 141 -8.57 -17.01 15.29
C ALA A 141 -8.16 -15.62 15.81
N LEU A 142 -8.89 -14.57 15.42
CA LEU A 142 -8.61 -13.20 15.87
C LEU A 142 -8.84 -13.04 17.38
N GLY A 143 -9.88 -13.68 17.92
CA GLY A 143 -10.12 -13.74 19.37
C GLY A 143 -9.02 -14.45 20.16
N SER A 144 -8.28 -15.35 19.52
CA SER A 144 -7.11 -16.04 20.10
C SER A 144 -5.78 -15.30 19.91
N GLY A 145 -5.81 -14.07 19.36
CA GLY A 145 -4.62 -13.24 19.16
C GLY A 145 -3.93 -13.41 17.81
N ALA A 146 -4.56 -14.09 16.83
CA ALA A 146 -4.07 -14.04 15.46
C ALA A 146 -4.20 -12.61 14.93
N SER A 147 -3.13 -12.14 14.27
CA SER A 147 -3.10 -10.86 13.58
C SER A 147 -2.98 -11.11 12.08
N TYR A 148 -3.75 -10.33 11.34
CA TYR A 148 -3.74 -10.15 9.90
C TYR A 148 -3.93 -8.64 9.65
N ASP A 149 -3.70 -8.17 8.44
CA ASP A 149 -3.93 -6.75 8.11
C ASP A 149 -5.34 -6.56 7.56
N TRP A 150 -5.81 -7.52 6.78
CA TRP A 150 -7.06 -7.41 6.05
C TRP A 150 -7.80 -8.72 5.90
N ALA A 151 -9.09 -8.61 5.59
CA ALA A 151 -9.93 -9.73 5.20
C ALA A 151 -10.90 -9.35 4.09
N VAL A 152 -11.39 -10.34 3.37
CA VAL A 152 -12.47 -10.19 2.39
C VAL A 152 -13.49 -11.32 2.48
N TRP A 153 -14.72 -10.98 2.11
CA TRP A 153 -15.81 -11.89 1.88
C TRP A 153 -16.50 -11.56 0.55
N PRO A 154 -16.89 -12.56 -0.27
CA PRO A 154 -16.46 -13.95 -0.19
C PRO A 154 -14.96 -14.09 -0.47
N LYS A 155 -14.39 -15.26 -0.15
CA LYS A 155 -12.96 -15.56 -0.38
C LYS A 155 -12.48 -15.35 -1.83
N SER A 156 -13.38 -15.41 -2.80
CA SER A 156 -13.12 -15.17 -4.23
C SER A 156 -12.77 -13.73 -4.56
N VAL A 157 -13.01 -12.79 -3.65
CA VAL A 157 -12.54 -11.39 -3.76
C VAL A 157 -11.05 -11.29 -3.42
N GLY A 158 -10.47 -12.26 -2.70
CA GLY A 158 -9.06 -12.22 -2.27
C GLY A 158 -8.08 -11.89 -3.39
N PRO A 159 -8.16 -12.56 -4.56
CA PRO A 159 -7.29 -12.27 -5.70
C PRO A 159 -7.46 -10.88 -6.34
N THR A 160 -8.55 -10.15 -6.08
CA THR A 160 -8.77 -8.80 -6.65
C THR A 160 -8.23 -7.69 -5.76
N LEU A 161 -7.92 -7.99 -4.49
CA LEU A 161 -7.31 -7.04 -3.57
C LEU A 161 -5.80 -6.98 -3.79
N THR A 162 -5.30 -5.80 -4.12
CA THR A 162 -3.86 -5.53 -4.21
C THR A 162 -3.43 -4.71 -3.02
N GLN A 163 -2.72 -5.34 -2.09
CA GLN A 163 -2.13 -4.65 -0.94
C GLN A 163 -0.92 -3.83 -1.39
N ILE A 164 -0.83 -2.60 -0.91
CA ILE A 164 0.33 -1.75 -1.16
C ILE A 164 1.46 -2.16 -0.20
N ASP A 165 2.64 -2.43 -0.76
CA ASP A 165 3.81 -2.86 0.00
C ASP A 165 4.16 -1.82 1.10
N PRO A 166 4.28 -2.24 2.38
CA PRO A 166 4.67 -1.35 3.47
C PRO A 166 6.01 -0.64 3.26
N GLU A 167 6.92 -1.20 2.45
CA GLU A 167 8.19 -0.55 2.12
C GLU A 167 7.98 0.79 1.39
N THR A 168 6.83 0.98 0.74
CA THR A 168 6.45 2.28 0.14
C THR A 168 6.36 3.40 1.17
N TRP A 169 6.24 3.08 2.47
CA TRP A 169 6.15 4.05 3.57
C TRP A 169 7.51 4.41 4.18
N SER A 170 8.58 3.71 3.80
CA SER A 170 9.93 3.98 4.30
C SER A 170 10.49 5.27 3.71
N ASP A 171 11.49 5.87 4.35
CA ASP A 171 12.16 7.07 3.80
C ASP A 171 12.72 6.82 2.39
N ARG A 172 13.11 5.57 2.11
CA ARG A 172 13.59 5.17 0.78
C ARG A 172 12.44 4.95 -0.18
N GLY A 173 11.41 4.21 0.20
CA GLY A 173 10.26 3.89 -0.64
C GLY A 173 9.42 5.12 -0.97
N ALA A 174 9.30 6.06 -0.04
CA ALA A 174 8.57 7.31 -0.23
C ALA A 174 9.35 8.37 -1.04
N ARG A 175 10.60 8.10 -1.42
CA ARG A 175 11.43 9.09 -2.11
C ARG A 175 10.85 9.42 -3.49
N LEU A 176 10.66 10.71 -3.72
CA LEU A 176 10.21 11.25 -5.00
C LEU A 176 11.39 11.76 -5.84
N GLU A 177 11.24 11.66 -7.14
CA GLU A 177 12.09 12.36 -8.10
C GLU A 177 11.80 13.88 -8.07
N GLU A 178 12.68 14.68 -8.67
CA GLU A 178 12.54 16.15 -8.64
C GLU A 178 11.24 16.63 -9.30
N ALA A 179 10.87 16.04 -10.45
CA ALA A 179 9.65 16.38 -11.16
C ALA A 179 8.38 16.04 -10.36
N GLU A 180 8.37 14.85 -9.74
CA GLU A 180 7.28 14.40 -8.87
C GLU A 180 7.15 15.30 -7.64
N SER A 181 8.27 15.59 -6.97
CA SER A 181 8.30 16.48 -5.81
C SER A 181 7.69 17.84 -6.12
N LYS A 182 8.08 18.43 -7.26
CA LYS A 182 7.56 19.72 -7.71
C LYS A 182 6.07 19.67 -8.02
N ALA A 183 5.61 18.63 -8.73
CA ALA A 183 4.21 18.47 -9.09
C ALA A 183 3.31 18.29 -7.86
N ILE A 184 3.75 17.50 -6.88
CA ILE A 184 3.03 17.29 -5.62
C ILE A 184 3.02 18.57 -4.77
N GLN A 185 4.13 19.31 -4.67
CA GLN A 185 4.13 20.62 -3.99
C GLN A 185 3.18 21.62 -4.66
N GLU A 186 3.10 21.63 -5.99
CA GLU A 186 2.13 22.44 -6.71
C GLU A 186 0.69 22.00 -6.41
N ALA A 187 0.40 20.69 -6.41
CA ALA A 187 -0.91 20.16 -6.02
C ALA A 187 -1.28 20.54 -4.59
N ILE A 188 -0.36 20.43 -3.64
CA ILE A 188 -0.54 20.90 -2.26
C ILE A 188 -0.87 22.39 -2.23
N SER A 189 -0.19 23.23 -3.01
CA SER A 189 -0.45 24.67 -3.05
C SER A 189 -1.86 25.02 -3.54
N LYS A 190 -2.44 24.19 -4.43
CA LYS A 190 -3.83 24.30 -4.90
C LYS A 190 -4.83 23.94 -3.80
N VAL A 191 -4.50 22.97 -2.95
CA VAL A 191 -5.30 22.62 -1.76
C VAL A 191 -5.20 23.73 -0.71
N ARG A 192 -3.98 24.21 -0.46
CA ARG A 192 -3.70 25.26 0.52
C ARG A 192 -2.39 25.97 0.19
N ASN A 193 -2.48 27.28 -0.06
CA ASN A 193 -1.32 28.11 -0.32
C ASN A 193 -0.58 28.49 0.98
N VAL A 194 0.21 27.56 1.51
CA VAL A 194 1.08 27.73 2.69
C VAL A 194 2.48 27.22 2.38
N GLN A 195 3.48 27.72 3.11
CA GLN A 195 4.87 27.28 3.01
C GLN A 195 5.25 26.50 4.26
N GLY A 196 5.92 25.37 4.06
CA GLY A 196 6.45 24.51 5.11
C GLY A 196 7.47 23.55 4.49
N ASP A 197 8.10 22.74 5.34
CA ASP A 197 9.05 21.74 4.87
C ASP A 197 8.27 20.56 4.28
N PHE A 198 8.54 20.27 3.00
CA PHE A 198 7.88 19.22 2.25
C PHE A 198 8.50 17.86 2.55
N LEU A 199 7.66 16.92 3.01
CA LEU A 199 8.08 15.56 3.32
C LEU A 199 7.13 14.56 2.64
N PRO A 200 7.62 13.74 1.68
CA PRO A 200 6.85 12.60 1.21
C PRO A 200 6.81 11.51 2.29
N LYS A 201 5.69 10.83 2.40
CA LYS A 201 5.40 9.78 3.40
C LYS A 201 5.00 8.44 2.78
N GLN A 202 4.72 8.44 1.48
CA GLN A 202 4.50 7.24 0.67
C GLN A 202 4.67 7.58 -0.81
N LYS A 203 5.22 6.64 -1.58
CA LYS A 203 5.13 6.59 -3.03
C LYS A 203 4.73 5.19 -3.45
N ALA A 204 3.59 5.03 -4.11
CA ALA A 204 3.09 3.75 -4.59
C ALA A 204 2.61 3.88 -6.03
N SER A 205 2.72 2.80 -6.79
CA SER A 205 2.21 2.71 -8.16
C SER A 205 1.35 1.47 -8.28
N VAL A 206 0.13 1.63 -8.83
CA VAL A 206 -0.82 0.55 -9.03
C VAL A 206 -1.81 0.95 -10.12
N ASP A 207 -2.16 0.04 -11.01
CA ASP A 207 -3.21 0.20 -12.02
C ASP A 207 -4.57 -0.04 -11.36
N ILE A 208 -5.40 1.00 -11.30
CA ILE A 208 -6.72 0.92 -10.66
C ILE A 208 -7.87 0.79 -11.67
N ASP A 209 -7.66 0.98 -12.97
CA ASP A 209 -8.73 0.98 -13.98
C ASP A 209 -8.57 -0.11 -15.06
N GLY A 210 -7.51 -0.91 -14.95
CA GLY A 210 -7.20 -2.02 -15.83
C GLY A 210 -6.75 -1.59 -17.23
N ASP A 211 -6.35 -0.33 -17.43
CA ASP A 211 -5.86 0.17 -18.72
C ASP A 211 -4.40 -0.22 -19.01
N GLY A 212 -3.72 -0.84 -18.04
CA GLY A 212 -2.32 -1.26 -18.12
C GLY A 212 -1.31 -0.15 -17.81
N LYS A 213 -1.75 1.03 -17.35
CA LYS A 213 -0.91 2.09 -16.81
C LYS A 213 -1.17 2.23 -15.33
N GLU A 214 -0.09 2.37 -14.58
CA GLU A 214 -0.20 2.57 -13.14
C GLU A 214 -0.47 4.04 -12.81
N GLU A 215 -1.40 4.26 -11.91
CA GLU A 215 -1.54 5.51 -11.17
C GLU A 215 -0.35 5.68 -10.23
N LEU A 216 0.16 6.91 -10.11
CA LEU A 216 1.14 7.24 -9.07
C LEU A 216 0.42 7.83 -7.86
N PHE A 217 0.47 7.14 -6.74
CA PHE A 217 -0.02 7.63 -5.44
C PHE A 217 1.13 8.17 -4.60
N VAL A 218 0.92 9.35 -4.02
CA VAL A 218 1.89 9.99 -3.13
C VAL A 218 1.18 10.50 -1.87
N SER A 219 1.59 9.98 -0.73
CA SER A 219 1.30 10.63 0.55
C SER A 219 2.36 11.69 0.82
N ALA A 220 1.95 12.91 1.15
CA ALA A 220 2.87 13.97 1.50
C ALA A 220 2.32 14.90 2.57
N VAL A 221 3.23 15.47 3.35
CA VAL A 221 2.92 16.46 4.37
C VAL A 221 3.74 17.74 4.16
N LEU A 222 3.22 18.85 4.70
CA LEU A 222 3.97 20.07 4.95
C LEU A 222 4.08 20.27 6.45
N ASP A 223 5.29 20.24 7.00
CA ASP A 223 5.52 20.44 8.43
C ASP A 223 5.11 21.84 8.89
N ASN A 224 4.55 21.92 10.10
CA ASN A 224 4.27 23.19 10.75
C ASN A 224 5.48 23.64 11.61
N PRO A 225 6.25 24.65 11.18
CA PRO A 225 7.41 25.10 11.96
C PRO A 225 7.02 25.72 13.31
N GLY A 226 5.75 26.10 13.49
CA GLY A 226 5.23 26.64 14.73
C GLY A 226 4.67 25.59 15.70
N ASP A 227 4.50 24.34 15.25
CA ASP A 227 3.97 23.24 16.06
C ASP A 227 4.47 21.89 15.54
N PRO A 228 5.50 21.30 16.17
CA PRO A 228 6.14 20.06 15.69
C PRO A 228 5.22 18.82 15.77
N GLY A 229 4.07 18.91 16.44
CA GLY A 229 3.07 17.84 16.48
C GLY A 229 2.01 17.94 15.37
N ALA A 230 2.09 18.95 14.52
CA ALA A 230 1.05 19.26 13.56
C ALA A 230 1.59 19.44 12.14
N TYR A 231 0.76 19.10 11.16
CA TYR A 231 1.03 19.40 9.75
C TYR A 231 0.19 20.58 9.28
N LEU A 232 0.78 21.42 8.43
CA LEU A 232 0.06 22.46 7.70
C LEU A 232 -0.85 21.84 6.63
N VAL A 233 -0.38 20.75 6.02
CA VAL A 233 -1.10 19.92 5.06
C VAL A 233 -0.67 18.48 5.27
N SER A 234 -1.62 17.55 5.21
CA SER A 234 -1.38 16.12 5.06
C SER A 234 -2.38 15.60 4.04
N GLY A 235 -1.90 14.94 3.00
CA GLY A 235 -2.75 14.47 1.91
C GLY A 235 -2.20 13.28 1.15
N LEU A 236 -3.14 12.50 0.62
CA LEU A 236 -2.89 11.46 -0.37
C LEU A 236 -3.29 12.00 -1.75
N PHE A 237 -2.35 11.99 -2.66
CA PHE A 237 -2.49 12.50 -4.03
C PHE A 237 -2.35 11.36 -5.02
N MET A 238 -3.02 11.47 -6.16
CA MET A 238 -2.95 10.51 -7.26
C MET A 238 -2.65 11.24 -8.56
N ALA A 239 -1.72 10.75 -9.36
CA ALA A 239 -1.52 11.15 -10.75
C ALA A 239 -2.07 10.03 -11.66
N PRO A 240 -3.23 10.23 -12.31
CA PRO A 240 -3.87 9.24 -13.20
C PRO A 240 -2.93 8.80 -14.32
N GLY A 241 -2.70 7.49 -14.50
CA GLY A 241 -1.75 6.95 -15.47
C GLY A 241 -0.33 7.56 -15.38
N GLY A 242 0.05 8.06 -14.20
CA GLY A 242 1.31 8.76 -13.95
C GLY A 242 1.37 10.22 -14.45
N ASP A 243 0.24 10.81 -14.86
CA ASP A 243 0.18 12.19 -15.37
C ASP A 243 0.30 13.24 -14.25
N LEU A 244 1.54 13.69 -14.03
CA LEU A 244 1.87 14.71 -13.03
C LEU A 244 1.20 16.08 -13.27
N ALA A 245 0.64 16.34 -14.45
CA ALA A 245 -0.08 17.59 -14.70
C ALA A 245 -1.50 17.59 -14.12
N ASN A 246 -2.11 16.41 -13.95
CA ASN A 246 -3.51 16.23 -13.59
C ASN A 246 -3.66 15.52 -12.23
N ILE A 247 -2.85 15.91 -11.25
CA ILE A 247 -2.89 15.35 -9.90
C ILE A 247 -4.23 15.66 -9.22
N VAL A 248 -4.85 14.61 -8.67
CA VAL A 248 -6.08 14.64 -7.87
C VAL A 248 -5.74 14.46 -6.40
N LEU A 249 -6.38 15.23 -5.52
CA LEU A 249 -6.33 14.99 -4.08
C LEU A 249 -7.34 13.90 -3.72
N ILE A 250 -6.86 12.72 -3.33
CA ILE A 250 -7.70 11.58 -2.94
C ILE A 250 -8.28 11.77 -1.55
N ASP A 251 -7.42 12.16 -0.61
CA ASP A 251 -7.79 12.23 0.79
C ASP A 251 -6.88 13.22 1.54
N LYS A 252 -7.33 13.75 2.67
CA LYS A 252 -6.57 14.70 3.51
C LYS A 252 -6.85 14.50 4.99
N GLY A 253 -5.80 14.70 5.79
CA GLY A 253 -5.89 14.74 7.24
C GLY A 253 -6.53 16.03 7.76
N ASP A 254 -6.87 16.03 9.04
CA ASP A 254 -7.42 17.21 9.67
C ASP A 254 -6.35 18.29 9.86
N ARG A 255 -6.79 19.54 9.75
CA ARG A 255 -5.89 20.69 9.88
C ARG A 255 -5.31 20.76 11.28
N GLY A 256 -3.99 20.91 11.38
CA GLY A 256 -3.32 21.16 12.64
C GLY A 256 -3.19 19.91 13.51
N LYS A 257 -3.48 18.72 12.95
CA LYS A 257 -3.14 17.44 13.55
C LYS A 257 -1.89 16.86 12.88
N GLY A 258 -1.30 15.87 13.54
CA GLY A 258 -0.18 15.07 13.03
C GLY A 258 -0.61 13.91 12.15
N ASP A 259 -1.75 14.02 11.46
CA ASP A 259 -2.33 12.93 10.68
C ASP A 259 -1.48 12.63 9.44
N ILE A 260 -1.27 11.35 9.11
CA ILE A 260 -0.63 10.91 7.86
C ILE A 260 -1.60 9.98 7.14
N ILE A 261 -2.04 10.38 5.93
CA ILE A 261 -2.94 9.57 5.10
C ILE A 261 -2.15 8.76 4.09
N ARG A 262 -2.44 7.47 3.94
CA ARG A 262 -1.74 6.54 3.03
C ARG A 262 -2.72 5.68 2.26
N LEU A 263 -2.28 5.18 1.11
CA LEU A 263 -2.94 4.08 0.41
C LEU A 263 -2.50 2.75 1.02
N ARG A 264 -3.45 1.93 1.45
CA ARG A 264 -3.20 0.61 2.07
C ARG A 264 -3.38 -0.53 1.08
N ALA A 265 -4.42 -0.44 0.25
CA ALA A 265 -4.72 -1.41 -0.77
C ALA A 265 -5.65 -0.79 -1.83
N VAL A 266 -5.85 -1.50 -2.92
CA VAL A 266 -6.93 -1.25 -3.89
C VAL A 266 -7.71 -2.54 -4.12
N VAL A 267 -9.00 -2.44 -4.39
CA VAL A 267 -9.89 -3.60 -4.57
C VAL A 267 -11.08 -3.21 -5.42
N ASP A 268 -11.37 -4.00 -6.47
CA ASP A 268 -12.61 -3.87 -7.24
C ASP A 268 -13.77 -4.51 -6.45
N LEU A 269 -14.53 -3.69 -5.74
CA LEU A 269 -15.59 -4.15 -4.83
C LEU A 269 -16.92 -4.38 -5.53
N ASP A 270 -17.22 -3.65 -6.60
CA ASP A 270 -18.49 -3.77 -7.32
C ASP A 270 -18.38 -4.46 -8.69
N GLY A 271 -17.16 -4.77 -9.13
CA GLY A 271 -16.89 -5.50 -10.37
C GLY A 271 -16.96 -4.63 -11.62
N ASP A 272 -16.88 -3.30 -11.48
CA ASP A 272 -16.87 -2.37 -12.60
C ASP A 272 -15.48 -2.23 -13.27
N LYS A 273 -14.48 -2.96 -12.76
CA LYS A 273 -13.06 -2.97 -13.17
C LYS A 273 -12.28 -1.71 -12.79
N THR A 274 -12.88 -0.82 -12.01
CA THR A 274 -12.22 0.29 -11.36
C THR A 274 -12.10 -0.03 -9.88
N ALA A 275 -10.88 -0.09 -9.36
CA ALA A 275 -10.65 -0.43 -7.97
C ALA A 275 -11.02 0.73 -7.04
N GLU A 276 -11.78 0.41 -5.99
CA GLU A 276 -11.89 1.24 -4.82
C GLU A 276 -10.56 1.33 -4.06
N LEU A 277 -10.30 2.49 -3.47
CA LEU A 277 -9.07 2.78 -2.74
C LEU A 277 -9.30 2.57 -1.26
N TRP A 278 -8.54 1.67 -0.64
CA TRP A 278 -8.45 1.60 0.81
C TRP A 278 -7.41 2.60 1.31
N THR A 279 -7.88 3.67 1.94
CA THR A 279 -7.03 4.67 2.58
C THR A 279 -6.94 4.43 4.09
N GLY A 280 -5.76 4.68 4.65
CA GLY A 280 -5.51 4.61 6.09
C GLY A 280 -4.96 5.93 6.61
N VAL A 281 -5.38 6.34 7.81
CA VAL A 281 -4.83 7.47 8.55
C VAL A 281 -4.05 6.96 9.76
N THR A 282 -2.89 7.54 10.03
CA THR A 282 -2.19 7.42 11.32
C THR A 282 -2.20 8.77 12.01
N PHE A 283 -2.57 8.81 13.29
CA PHE A 283 -2.62 10.02 14.11
C PHE A 283 -2.05 9.76 15.52
N ASP A 284 -1.95 10.78 16.35
CA ASP A 284 -1.47 10.62 17.72
C ASP A 284 -2.45 9.75 18.54
N GLY A 285 -2.02 8.53 18.86
CA GLY A 285 -2.80 7.58 19.63
C GLY A 285 -3.58 6.53 18.83
N GLY A 286 -3.48 6.49 17.50
CA GLY A 286 -4.17 5.46 16.73
C GLY A 286 -4.02 5.49 15.22
N ASN A 287 -4.81 4.63 14.59
CA ASN A 287 -4.99 4.54 13.14
C ASN A 287 -6.47 4.37 12.82
N GLY A 288 -6.87 4.77 11.62
CA GLY A 288 -8.20 4.55 11.08
C GLY A 288 -8.12 4.21 9.60
N ASP A 289 -9.18 3.61 9.09
CA ASP A 289 -9.26 3.06 7.74
C ASP A 289 -10.61 3.42 7.12
N ARG A 290 -10.65 3.54 5.79
CA ARG A 290 -11.89 3.67 5.02
C ARG A 290 -11.67 3.32 3.56
N ILE A 291 -12.79 3.14 2.86
CA ILE A 291 -12.80 3.03 1.41
C ILE A 291 -13.14 4.39 0.77
N VAL A 292 -12.44 4.72 -0.30
CA VAL A 292 -12.67 5.86 -1.19
C VAL A 292 -12.94 5.35 -2.60
N GLN A 293 -14.09 5.71 -3.15
CA GLN A 293 -14.46 5.44 -4.54
C GLN A 293 -14.08 6.63 -5.42
N LEU A 294 -13.66 6.39 -6.67
CA LEU A 294 -13.54 7.44 -7.67
C LEU A 294 -14.82 7.50 -8.51
N VAL A 295 -15.55 8.61 -8.44
CA VAL A 295 -16.76 8.83 -9.23
C VAL A 295 -16.46 9.95 -10.22
N ASP A 296 -16.43 9.63 -11.51
CA ASP A 296 -16.04 10.57 -12.58
C ASP A 296 -14.64 11.21 -12.34
N GLY A 297 -13.73 10.45 -11.73
CA GLY A 297 -12.39 10.92 -11.35
C GLY A 297 -12.34 11.74 -10.05
N GLU A 298 -13.48 11.99 -9.40
CA GLU A 298 -13.55 12.66 -8.12
C GLU A 298 -13.60 11.65 -6.96
N PRO A 299 -12.74 11.80 -5.93
CA PRO A 299 -12.71 10.89 -4.79
C PRO A 299 -13.86 11.15 -3.83
N LYS A 300 -14.54 10.06 -3.45
CA LYS A 300 -15.67 10.05 -2.52
C LYS A 300 -15.48 8.94 -1.48
N ALA A 301 -15.28 9.33 -0.23
CA ALA A 301 -15.24 8.38 0.88
C ALA A 301 -16.61 7.69 1.07
N LEU A 302 -16.59 6.36 1.19
CA LEU A 302 -17.79 5.55 1.47
C LEU A 302 -18.20 5.62 2.96
N SER A 303 -17.27 5.99 3.84
CA SER A 303 -17.47 6.01 5.28
C SER A 303 -16.70 7.13 5.98
N LYS A 304 -17.01 7.32 7.25
CA LYS A 304 -16.09 7.97 8.19
C LYS A 304 -14.89 7.05 8.43
N TRP A 305 -13.82 7.60 8.97
CA TRP A 305 -12.71 6.77 9.46
C TRP A 305 -13.20 5.82 10.55
N THR A 306 -12.67 4.60 10.52
CA THR A 306 -12.74 3.71 11.67
C THR A 306 -11.90 4.23 12.83
N CYS A 307 -12.10 3.64 14.01
CA CYS A 307 -11.30 3.84 15.21
C CYS A 307 -11.26 5.29 15.71
N GLY A 308 -12.32 6.06 15.45
CA GLY A 308 -12.50 7.42 15.93
C GLY A 308 -11.54 8.46 15.35
N ALA A 309 -10.88 8.17 14.21
CA ALA A 309 -9.97 9.11 13.54
C ALA A 309 -10.68 10.33 12.94
#